data_AF-A0A1G7DVD4-F1
#
_entry.id   AF-A0A1G7DVD4-F1
#
_cell.length_a   1.000
_cell.length_b   1.000
_cell.length_c   1.000
_cell.angle_alpha   90.00
_cell.angle_beta   90.00
_cell.angle_gamma   90.00
#
_symmetry.space_group_name_H-M   'P 1'
#
loop_
_entity.id
_entity.type
_entity.pdbx_description
1 polymer ?
#
loop_
_entity_poly.entity_id
_entity_poly.type
_entity_poly.pdbx_seq_one_letter_code
_entity_poly.pdbx_strand_id
1 'polypeptide(L)'
;MSTTTTTLRSLGADRDAHWVLATPFRAHLRHLSRSTGVPWRALALAAGVEPTLVRALLHGRGGRPLKRLHPEAARRLLELTPRSVEGLRHRRVVAGEVPRRLRELRSAGVGTEELAAWLQVPQPEVLALLEGPPGCCTELTALLAEALWSARGLEPVAA
;
A
#
# COMPACT_ATOMS: atom_id res chain seq x y z
N MET A 1 21.17 -19.67 -43.03
CA MET A 1 21.14 -18.64 -41.97
C MET A 1 20.11 -17.60 -42.36
N SER A 2 18.90 -17.67 -41.78
CA SER A 2 17.92 -16.59 -41.74
C SER A 2 17.08 -16.80 -40.48
N THR A 3 17.31 -15.99 -39.47
CA THR A 3 16.55 -16.00 -38.20
C THR A 3 15.33 -15.10 -38.36
N THR A 4 14.15 -15.71 -38.44
CA THR A 4 12.88 -15.01 -38.51
C THR A 4 12.44 -14.59 -37.11
N THR A 5 12.53 -13.29 -36.85
CA THR A 5 11.69 -12.54 -35.91
C THR A 5 10.22 -12.83 -36.21
N THR A 6 9.43 -13.32 -35.25
CA THR A 6 8.00 -12.97 -35.12
C THR A 6 7.48 -13.30 -33.72
N THR A 7 6.86 -12.28 -33.17
CA THR A 7 6.36 -12.01 -31.84
C THR A 7 5.12 -12.82 -31.46
N LEU A 8 4.91 -12.96 -30.14
CA LEU A 8 3.61 -12.97 -29.45
C LEU A 8 2.57 -14.01 -29.89
N ARG A 9 2.58 -15.15 -29.18
CA ARG A 9 1.36 -15.94 -28.93
C ARG A 9 1.25 -16.27 -27.45
N SER A 10 0.92 -15.26 -26.64
CA SER A 10 0.40 -15.46 -25.29
C SER A 10 -1.03 -14.92 -25.24
N LEU A 11 -1.94 -15.65 -25.89
CA LEU A 11 -3.40 -15.43 -25.84
C LEU A 11 -4.13 -16.66 -25.27
N GLY A 12 -3.43 -17.44 -24.42
CA GLY A 12 -3.93 -18.72 -23.90
C GLY A 12 -3.90 -18.88 -22.38
N ALA A 13 -3.40 -17.91 -21.60
CA ALA A 13 -3.23 -18.08 -20.15
C ALA A 13 -4.42 -17.59 -19.29
N ASP A 14 -5.52 -17.15 -19.91
CA ASP A 14 -6.58 -16.39 -19.22
C ASP A 14 -7.95 -17.11 -19.14
N ARG A 15 -8.00 -18.45 -19.19
CA ARG A 15 -9.29 -19.18 -19.07
C ARG A 15 -9.44 -20.07 -17.85
N ASP A 16 -8.36 -20.40 -17.14
CA ASP A 16 -8.40 -21.20 -15.91
C ASP A 16 -7.67 -20.53 -14.73
N ALA A 17 -7.69 -19.19 -14.66
CA ALA A 17 -7.38 -18.54 -13.40
C ALA A 17 -8.43 -18.99 -12.37
N HIS A 18 -8.08 -19.94 -11.50
CA HIS A 18 -8.93 -20.41 -10.40
C HIS A 18 -9.15 -19.29 -9.39
N TRP A 19 -9.96 -18.32 -9.75
CA TRP A 19 -10.38 -17.21 -8.92
C TRP A 19 -10.85 -17.71 -7.55
N VAL A 20 -10.20 -17.23 -6.50
CA VAL A 20 -10.42 -17.68 -5.11
C VAL A 20 -11.45 -16.80 -4.40
N LEU A 21 -12.06 -17.34 -3.34
CA LEU A 21 -13.01 -16.60 -2.53
C LEU A 21 -12.33 -15.42 -1.82
N ALA A 22 -12.93 -14.23 -1.90
CA ALA A 22 -12.38 -13.00 -1.33
C ALA A 22 -12.56 -12.88 0.20
N THR A 23 -13.53 -13.61 0.77
CA THR A 23 -13.92 -13.47 2.19
C THR A 23 -12.78 -13.70 3.19
N PRO A 24 -11.96 -14.77 3.07
CA PRO A 24 -10.83 -14.98 3.99
C PRO A 24 -9.80 -13.84 3.94
N PHE A 25 -9.47 -13.34 2.75
CA PHE A 25 -8.51 -12.25 2.57
C PHE A 25 -8.99 -10.93 3.15
N ARG A 26 -10.31 -10.67 3.07
CA ARG A 26 -10.93 -9.52 3.74
C ARG A 26 -10.79 -9.62 5.26
N ALA A 27 -11.07 -10.79 5.83
CA ALA A 27 -10.92 -11.02 7.26
C ALA A 27 -9.45 -10.88 7.71
N HIS A 28 -8.52 -11.46 6.94
CA HIS A 28 -7.08 -11.36 7.15
C HIS A 28 -6.59 -9.92 7.19
N LEU A 29 -6.93 -9.10 6.18
CA LEU A 29 -6.54 -7.69 6.14
C LEU A 29 -7.13 -6.87 7.30
N ARG A 30 -8.39 -7.12 7.68
CA ARG A 30 -8.99 -6.47 8.84
C ARG A 30 -8.29 -6.86 10.13
N HIS A 31 -7.93 -8.14 10.27
CA HIS A 31 -7.16 -8.63 11.40
C HIS A 31 -5.78 -7.96 11.46
N LEU A 32 -5.02 -7.99 10.36
CA LEU A 32 -3.70 -7.35 10.27
C LEU A 32 -3.74 -5.86 10.61
N SER A 33 -4.70 -5.13 10.05
CA SER A 33 -4.81 -3.69 10.31
C SER A 33 -5.10 -3.41 11.78
N ARG A 34 -5.97 -4.21 12.41
CA ARG A 34 -6.27 -4.09 13.85
C ARG A 34 -5.12 -4.51 14.75
N SER A 35 -4.39 -5.58 14.42
CA SER A 35 -3.33 -6.11 15.26
C SER A 35 -2.01 -5.35 15.15
N THR A 36 -1.75 -4.71 14.01
CA THR A 36 -0.49 -3.97 13.76
C THR A 36 -0.65 -2.44 13.83
N GLY A 37 -1.90 -1.95 13.82
CA GLY A 37 -2.21 -0.52 13.73
C GLY A 37 -1.89 0.11 12.37
N VAL A 38 -1.51 -0.70 11.36
CA VAL A 38 -1.17 -0.20 10.02
C VAL A 38 -2.45 -0.07 9.17
N PRO A 39 -2.69 1.07 8.50
CA PRO A 39 -3.86 1.25 7.65
C PRO A 39 -3.79 0.34 6.43
N TRP A 40 -4.96 -0.12 5.97
CA TRP A 40 -5.07 -1.09 4.87
C TRP A 40 -4.41 -0.64 3.57
N ARG A 41 -4.31 0.67 3.30
CA ARG A 41 -3.63 1.21 2.11
C ARG A 41 -2.13 0.93 2.15
N ALA A 42 -1.49 1.14 3.30
CA ALA A 42 -0.09 0.81 3.47
C ALA A 42 0.14 -0.71 3.43
N LEU A 43 -0.78 -1.52 3.97
CA LEU A 43 -0.75 -2.98 3.81
C LEU A 43 -0.88 -3.41 2.34
N ALA A 44 -1.74 -2.77 1.55
CA ALA A 44 -1.87 -3.06 0.12
C ALA A 44 -0.55 -2.83 -0.61
N LEU A 45 0.07 -1.67 -0.38
CA LEU A 45 1.38 -1.32 -0.94
C LEU A 45 2.47 -2.29 -0.47
N ALA A 46 2.48 -2.68 0.81
CA ALA A 46 3.43 -3.65 1.35
C ALA A 46 3.31 -5.04 0.70
N ALA A 47 2.09 -5.46 0.34
CA ALA A 47 1.86 -6.68 -0.44
C ALA A 47 2.15 -6.52 -1.93
N GLY A 48 2.46 -5.32 -2.43
CA GLY A 48 2.53 -5.06 -3.86
C GLY A 48 1.19 -5.33 -4.56
N VAL A 49 0.09 -5.04 -3.87
CA VAL A 49 -1.29 -5.15 -4.39
C VAL A 49 -1.85 -3.75 -4.52
N GLU A 50 -2.52 -3.52 -5.64
CA GLU A 50 -3.05 -2.20 -5.99
C GLU A 50 -4.10 -1.74 -4.95
N PRO A 51 -4.00 -0.51 -4.40
CA PRO A 51 -4.89 -0.05 -3.33
C PRO A 51 -6.37 -0.02 -3.70
N THR A 52 -6.77 0.25 -4.94
CA THR A 52 -8.20 0.25 -5.29
C THR A 52 -8.80 -1.16 -5.30
N LEU A 53 -8.03 -2.19 -5.62
CA LEU A 53 -8.42 -3.59 -5.44
C LEU A 53 -8.64 -3.91 -3.97
N VAL A 54 -7.73 -3.51 -3.07
CA VAL A 54 -7.89 -3.73 -1.63
C VAL A 54 -9.07 -2.92 -1.07
N ARG A 55 -9.30 -1.69 -1.55
CA ARG A 55 -10.50 -0.91 -1.23
C ARG A 55 -11.77 -1.67 -1.60
N ALA A 56 -11.84 -2.19 -2.83
CA ALA A 56 -12.98 -2.97 -3.31
C ALA A 56 -13.16 -4.28 -2.53
N LEU A 57 -12.06 -4.89 -2.10
CA LEU A 57 -12.07 -6.06 -1.24
C LEU A 57 -12.64 -5.75 0.14
N LEU A 58 -12.29 -4.61 0.76
CA LEU A 58 -12.73 -4.26 2.12
C LEU A 58 -14.12 -3.63 2.17
N HIS A 59 -14.40 -2.71 1.24
CA HIS A 59 -15.58 -1.84 1.25
C HIS A 59 -16.56 -2.15 0.10
N GLY A 60 -16.17 -2.97 -0.87
CA GLY A 60 -16.98 -3.22 -2.07
C GLY A 60 -16.88 -2.10 -3.12
N ARG A 61 -17.64 -2.25 -4.21
CA ARG A 61 -17.85 -1.22 -5.24
C ARG A 61 -19.35 -1.00 -5.41
N GLY A 62 -19.83 0.24 -5.24
CA GLY A 62 -21.27 0.55 -5.34
C GLY A 62 -22.15 -0.31 -4.42
N GLY A 63 -21.71 -0.51 -3.17
CA GLY A 63 -22.41 -1.33 -2.17
C GLY A 63 -22.29 -2.85 -2.35
N ARG A 64 -21.60 -3.33 -3.41
CA ARG A 64 -21.43 -4.77 -3.65
C ARG A 64 -20.05 -5.25 -3.22
N PRO A 65 -19.95 -6.25 -2.33
CA PRO A 65 -18.66 -6.80 -1.92
C PRO A 65 -17.99 -7.55 -3.07
N LEU A 66 -16.67 -7.38 -3.22
CA LEU A 66 -15.88 -8.25 -4.09
C LEU A 66 -15.95 -9.70 -3.58
N LYS A 67 -16.40 -10.62 -4.45
CA LYS A 67 -16.60 -12.05 -4.11
C LYS A 67 -15.39 -12.91 -4.46
N ARG A 68 -14.65 -12.53 -5.50
CA ARG A 68 -13.53 -13.30 -6.03
C ARG A 68 -12.28 -12.44 -6.19
N LEU A 69 -11.13 -13.04 -5.96
CA LEU A 69 -9.82 -12.38 -6.07
C LEU A 69 -8.93 -13.20 -7.00
N HIS A 70 -8.09 -12.51 -7.77
CA HIS A 70 -7.11 -13.17 -8.62
C HIS A 70 -6.10 -13.93 -7.74
N PRO A 71 -5.71 -15.17 -8.07
CA PRO A 71 -4.84 -16.00 -7.23
C PRO A 71 -3.52 -15.32 -6.83
N GLU A 72 -2.91 -14.56 -7.75
CA GLU A 72 -1.66 -13.87 -7.47
C GLU A 72 -1.83 -12.74 -6.43
N ALA A 73 -2.94 -12.00 -6.48
CA ALA A 73 -3.23 -10.98 -5.46
C ALA A 73 -3.56 -11.64 -4.11
N ALA A 74 -4.28 -12.76 -4.14
CA ALA A 74 -4.56 -13.56 -2.95
C ALA A 74 -3.28 -14.07 -2.28
N ARG A 75 -2.34 -14.62 -3.05
CA ARG A 75 -1.03 -15.09 -2.57
C ARG A 75 -0.26 -13.98 -1.88
N ARG A 76 -0.11 -12.82 -2.54
CA ARG A 76 0.58 -11.65 -1.97
C ARG A 76 -0.04 -11.16 -0.67
N LEU A 77 -1.37 -11.14 -0.58
CA LEU A 77 -2.07 -10.77 0.65
C LEU A 77 -1.88 -11.80 1.78
N LEU A 78 -1.79 -13.09 1.44
CA LEU A 78 -1.52 -14.16 2.41
C LEU A 78 -0.09 -14.11 2.97
N GLU A 79 0.88 -13.68 2.16
CA GLU A 79 2.28 -13.53 2.58
C GLU A 79 2.49 -12.43 3.61
N LEU A 80 1.57 -11.45 3.68
CA LEU A 80 1.55 -10.50 4.77
C LEU A 80 1.14 -11.17 6.08
N THR A 81 2.03 -11.10 7.05
CA THR A 81 1.81 -11.58 8.42
C THR A 81 2.07 -10.44 9.40
N PRO A 82 1.58 -10.50 10.65
CA PRO A 82 1.92 -9.50 11.66
C PRO A 82 3.43 -9.32 11.81
N ARG A 83 4.20 -10.42 11.73
CA ARG A 83 5.67 -10.40 11.81
C ARG A 83 6.33 -9.72 10.61
N SER A 84 5.83 -9.94 9.39
CA SER A 84 6.40 -9.27 8.20
C SER A 84 6.10 -7.77 8.21
N VAL A 85 4.93 -7.37 8.72
CA VAL A 85 4.55 -5.96 8.92
C VAL A 85 5.44 -5.32 9.99
N GLU A 86 5.68 -6.00 11.11
CA GLU A 86 6.61 -5.52 12.13
C GLU A 86 8.02 -5.33 11.57
N GLY A 87 8.47 -6.24 10.70
CA GLY A 87 9.74 -6.09 9.98
C GLY A 87 9.85 -4.82 9.14
N LEU A 88 8.74 -4.21 8.70
CA LEU A 88 8.76 -2.92 7.97
C LEU A 88 9.17 -1.74 8.86
N ARG A 89 8.94 -1.84 10.18
CA ARG A 89 9.32 -0.80 11.16
C ARG A 89 10.83 -0.73 11.37
N HIS A 90 11.54 -1.82 11.08
CA HIS A 90 12.98 -1.92 11.32
C HIS A 90 13.81 -1.84 10.04
N ARG A 91 13.22 -2.13 8.88
CA ARG A 91 13.92 -2.04 7.59
C ARG A 91 14.12 -0.59 7.19
N ARG A 92 15.37 -0.21 6.96
CA ARG A 92 15.78 1.14 6.52
C ARG A 92 15.80 1.20 5.01
N VAL A 93 15.15 2.23 4.45
CA VAL A 93 15.13 2.51 3.01
C VAL A 93 15.53 3.96 2.76
N VAL A 94 16.07 4.24 1.58
CA VAL A 94 16.33 5.61 1.15
C VAL A 94 15.00 6.35 1.05
N ALA A 95 14.92 7.56 1.61
CA ALA A 95 13.67 8.31 1.70
C ALA A 95 13.08 8.66 0.32
N GLY A 96 13.91 8.79 -0.73
CA GLY A 96 13.46 8.93 -2.12
C GLY A 96 12.38 10.00 -2.29
N GLU A 97 11.18 9.57 -2.68
CA GLU A 97 10.01 10.44 -2.94
C GLU A 97 9.29 10.91 -1.66
N VAL A 98 9.60 10.36 -0.49
CA VAL A 98 8.92 10.68 0.77
C VAL A 98 8.95 12.18 1.08
N PRO A 99 10.11 12.87 1.09
CA PRO A 99 10.15 14.32 1.32
C PRO A 99 9.26 15.12 0.37
N ARG A 100 9.23 14.76 -0.91
CA ARG A 100 8.39 15.44 -1.91
C ARG A 100 6.91 15.27 -1.58
N ARG A 101 6.47 14.03 -1.31
CA ARG A 101 5.09 13.71 -0.94
C ARG A 101 4.65 14.43 0.33
N LEU A 102 5.52 14.49 1.34
CA LEU A 102 5.24 15.21 2.59
C LEU A 102 5.14 16.72 2.37
N ARG A 103 6.00 17.31 1.53
CA ARG A 103 5.91 18.73 1.15
C ARG A 103 4.62 19.06 0.42
N GLU A 104 4.15 18.18 -0.47
CA GLU A 104 2.85 18.33 -1.13
C GLU A 104 1.67 18.19 -0.15
N LEU A 105 1.78 17.31 0.83
CA LEU A 105 0.78 17.20 1.90
C LEU A 105 0.73 18.48 2.75
N ARG A 106 1.89 19.04 3.09
CA ARG A 106 2.02 20.32 3.81
C ARG A 106 1.42 21.48 3.01
N SER A 107 1.76 21.61 1.72
CA SER A 107 1.24 22.70 0.88
C SER A 107 -0.27 22.62 0.70
N ALA A 108 -0.84 21.42 0.77
CA ALA A 108 -2.27 21.19 0.74
C ALA A 108 -2.91 21.15 2.15
N GLY A 109 -2.25 21.73 3.16
CA GLY A 109 -2.84 22.09 4.46
C GLY A 109 -2.67 21.09 5.60
N VAL A 110 -1.99 19.95 5.40
CA VAL A 110 -1.81 18.95 6.47
C VAL A 110 -0.77 19.44 7.48
N GLY A 111 -1.12 19.43 8.77
CA GLY A 111 -0.21 19.84 9.85
C GLY A 111 0.96 18.87 10.04
N THR A 112 2.10 19.33 10.56
CA THR A 112 3.24 18.44 10.87
C THR A 112 2.88 17.42 11.95
N GLU A 113 2.07 17.81 12.93
CA GLU A 113 1.59 16.90 13.98
C GLU A 113 0.69 15.80 13.41
N GLU A 114 -0.18 16.17 12.48
CA GLU A 114 -1.05 15.25 11.77
C GLU A 114 -0.23 14.28 10.91
N LEU A 115 0.79 14.78 10.20
CA LEU A 115 1.74 13.92 9.48
C LEU A 115 2.45 12.95 10.42
N ALA A 116 2.92 13.41 11.58
CA ALA A 116 3.58 12.55 12.56
C ALA A 116 2.66 11.42 13.06
N ALA A 117 1.40 11.76 13.38
CA ALA A 117 0.40 10.79 13.78
C ALA A 117 0.12 9.76 12.67
N TRP A 118 -0.06 10.21 11.41
CA TRP A 118 -0.30 9.34 10.27
C TRP A 118 0.88 8.43 9.94
N LEU A 119 2.10 8.97 9.97
CA LEU A 119 3.34 8.25 9.68
C LEU A 119 3.81 7.37 10.84
N GLN A 120 3.19 7.49 12.02
CA GLN A 120 3.56 6.76 13.23
C GLN A 120 5.01 6.99 13.64
N VAL A 121 5.51 8.22 13.46
CA VAL A 121 6.87 8.64 13.82
C VAL A 121 6.81 9.94 14.63
N PRO A 122 7.81 10.23 15.47
CA PRO A 122 7.83 11.46 16.25
C PRO A 122 7.98 12.69 15.35
N GLN A 123 7.41 13.83 15.76
CA GLN A 123 7.43 15.08 14.97
C GLN A 123 8.85 15.52 14.50
N PRO A 124 9.93 15.39 15.31
CA PRO A 124 11.28 15.72 14.85
C PRO A 124 11.73 14.89 13.64
N GLU A 125 11.28 13.64 13.52
CA GLU A 125 11.60 12.80 12.36
C GLU A 125 10.88 13.29 11.10
N VAL A 126 9.63 13.76 11.23
CA VAL A 126 8.89 14.39 10.12
C VAL A 126 9.59 15.67 9.66
N LEU A 127 10.03 16.52 10.60
CA LEU A 127 10.79 17.73 10.28
C LEU A 127 12.12 17.39 9.58
N ALA A 128 12.85 16.39 10.08
CA ALA A 128 14.08 15.92 9.44
C ALA A 128 13.84 15.42 8.00
N LEU A 129 12.70 14.77 7.73
CA LEU A 129 12.32 14.35 6.37
C LEU A 129 11.89 15.51 5.47
N LEU A 130 11.37 16.60 6.03
CA LEU A 130 10.92 17.78 5.27
C LEU A 130 12.07 18.72 4.93
N GLU A 131 12.97 18.95 5.88
CA GLU A 131 13.98 20.02 5.86
C GLU A 131 15.41 19.48 5.70
N GLY A 132 15.62 18.20 6.04
CA GLY A 132 16.95 17.59 6.04
C GLY A 132 17.44 17.16 4.64
N PRO A 133 18.74 16.85 4.53
CA PRO A 133 19.30 16.22 3.33
C PRO A 133 18.63 14.86 3.05
N PRO A 134 18.73 14.32 1.82
CA PRO A 134 18.18 13.02 1.49
C PRO A 134 18.71 11.94 2.45
N GLY A 135 17.84 11.51 3.36
CA GLY A 135 18.16 10.54 4.41
C GLY A 135 17.53 9.17 4.17
N CYS A 136 17.59 8.33 5.20
CA CYS A 136 16.86 7.07 5.25
C CYS A 136 15.69 7.15 6.23
N CYS A 137 14.59 6.50 5.89
CA CYS A 137 13.43 6.29 6.77
C CYS A 137 13.14 4.80 6.90
N THR A 138 12.16 4.43 7.72
CA THR A 138 11.70 3.04 7.75
C THR A 138 10.85 2.75 6.51
N GLU A 139 10.85 1.49 6.07
CA GLU A 139 9.99 1.03 4.95
C GLU A 139 8.51 1.30 5.26
N LEU A 140 8.10 1.16 6.53
CA LEU A 140 6.74 1.51 6.95
C LEU A 140 6.46 3.01 6.75
N THR A 141 7.36 3.91 7.15
CA THR A 141 7.19 5.36 6.95
C THR A 141 7.02 5.69 5.47
N ALA A 142 7.79 5.07 4.58
CA ALA A 142 7.67 5.26 3.14
C ALA A 142 6.29 4.82 2.60
N LEU A 143 5.83 3.65 3.04
CA LEU A 143 4.51 3.09 2.67
C LEU A 143 3.36 3.95 3.21
N LEU A 144 3.47 4.46 4.44
CA LEU A 144 2.46 5.35 5.02
C LEU A 144 2.39 6.69 4.30
N ALA A 145 3.54 7.29 3.95
CA ALA A 145 3.60 8.52 3.17
C ALA A 145 2.96 8.33 1.78
N GLU A 146 3.22 7.20 1.12
CA GLU A 146 2.60 6.86 -0.16
C GLU A 146 1.09 6.61 -0.05
N ALA A 147 0.68 5.87 0.99
CA ALA A 147 -0.72 5.59 1.27
C ALA A 147 -1.53 6.87 1.52
N LEU A 148 -0.96 7.82 2.27
CA LEU A 148 -1.59 9.10 2.57
C LEU A 148 -1.61 10.01 1.33
N TRP A 149 -0.50 10.08 0.58
CA TRP A 149 -0.42 10.90 -0.63
C TRP A 149 -1.39 10.41 -1.71
N SER A 150 -1.41 9.10 -2.00
CA SER A 150 -2.35 8.49 -2.96
C SER A 150 -3.81 8.64 -2.52
N ALA A 151 -4.06 8.84 -1.23
CA ALA A 151 -5.39 9.04 -0.71
C ALA A 151 -6.05 10.33 -1.12
N ARG A 152 -5.27 11.40 -1.30
CA ARG A 152 -5.80 12.72 -1.64
C ARG A 152 -6.55 12.77 -2.98
N GLY A 153 -6.27 11.83 -3.88
CA GLY A 153 -6.97 11.72 -5.17
C GLY A 153 -8.19 10.80 -5.17
N LEU A 154 -8.50 10.12 -4.05
CA LEU A 154 -9.41 8.96 -4.05
C LEU A 154 -10.60 9.02 -3.07
N GLU A 155 -10.81 10.07 -2.29
CA GLU A 155 -12.06 10.49 -1.56
C GLU A 155 -11.67 11.40 -0.36
N PRO A 156 -12.55 12.31 0.10
CA PRO A 156 -12.37 13.08 1.33
C PRO A 156 -12.31 12.16 2.56
N VAL A 157 -11.51 12.57 3.55
CA VAL A 157 -11.39 11.92 4.86
C VAL A 157 -12.77 11.95 5.54
N ALA A 158 -13.51 10.84 5.48
CA ALA A 158 -14.61 10.58 6.39
C ALA A 158 -14.05 9.82 7.59
N ALA A 159 -14.25 10.43 8.76
CA ALA A 159 -13.89 9.95 10.09
C ALA A 159 -14.44 8.55 10.42
#